data_AF-A0A3D6EVL4-F1
#
_entry.id   AF-A0A3D6EVL4-F1
#
_cell.length_a   1.000
_cell.length_b   1.000
_cell.length_c   1.000
_cell.angle_alpha   90.00
_cell.angle_beta   90.00
_cell.angle_gamma   90.00
#
_symmetry.space_group_name_H-M   'P 1'
#
loop_
_entity.id
_entity.type
_entity.pdbx_description
1 polymer ?
#
loop_
_entity_poly.entity_id
_entity_poly.type
_entity_poly.pdbx_seq_one_letter_code
_entity_poly.pdbx_strand_id
1 'polypeptide(L)'
;IVLLYNGMNLDSGGDPDLPKGAYCSGQALFDSTDPTTLIDRMDNFFLRPDQPYEIDGQVNQVCFIEGMVPFNGKWFLYYGTADSKIGVAVK
;
A
#
# COMPACT_ATOMS: atom_id res chain seq x y z
N ILE A 1 -11.54 -13.38 -1.94
CA ILE A 1 -10.95 -12.33 -2.83
C ILE A 1 -9.93 -11.55 -2.00
N VAL A 2 -8.70 -11.37 -2.49
CA VAL A 2 -7.71 -10.53 -1.81
C VAL A 2 -7.70 -9.15 -2.47
N LEU A 3 -7.99 -8.12 -1.70
CA LEU A 3 -7.87 -6.72 -2.11
C LEU A 3 -6.60 -6.14 -1.49
N LEU A 4 -5.69 -5.70 -2.36
CA LEU A 4 -4.57 -4.83 -1.99
C LEU A 4 -5.10 -3.39 -2.00
N TYR A 5 -4.84 -2.62 -0.93
CA TYR A 5 -5.37 -1.27 -0.77
C TYR A 5 -4.33 -0.32 -0.18
N ASN A 6 -4.57 0.99 -0.35
CA ASN A 6 -3.77 2.06 0.24
C ASN A 6 -4.53 2.70 1.41
N GLY A 7 -3.87 2.84 2.56
CA GLY A 7 -4.39 3.51 3.74
C GLY A 7 -3.53 4.73 4.08
N MET A 8 -4.17 5.89 4.25
CA MET A 8 -3.51 7.10 4.76
C MET A 8 -3.52 7.08 6.28
N ASN A 9 -2.37 7.31 6.91
CA ASN A 9 -2.29 7.46 8.35
C ASN A 9 -2.88 8.81 8.80
N LEU A 10 -3.79 8.77 9.78
CA LEU A 10 -4.48 9.97 10.27
C LEU A 10 -3.55 10.83 11.14
N ASP A 11 -3.74 12.15 11.08
CA ASP A 11 -3.01 13.11 11.92
C ASP A 11 -3.24 12.95 13.42
N SER A 12 -4.41 12.42 13.79
CA SER A 12 -4.84 12.13 15.16
C SER A 12 -5.62 10.82 15.18
N GLY A 13 -5.25 9.92 16.09
CA GLY A 13 -5.84 8.58 16.19
C GLY A 13 -5.32 7.58 15.16
N GLY A 14 -4.31 7.95 14.37
CA GLY A 14 -3.55 7.04 13.52
C GLY A 14 -2.47 6.25 14.28
N ASP A 15 -1.69 5.50 13.54
CA ASP A 15 -0.53 4.77 14.05
C ASP A 15 0.60 5.77 14.41
N PRO A 16 1.08 5.80 15.67
CA PRO A 16 2.12 6.72 16.11
C PRO A 16 3.51 6.42 15.52
N ASP A 17 3.74 5.21 15.01
CA ASP A 17 5.03 4.80 14.43
C ASP A 17 5.13 5.17 12.93
N LEU A 18 4.03 5.67 12.35
CA LEU A 18 3.97 6.17 10.98
C LEU A 18 3.91 7.70 10.93
N PRO A 19 4.55 8.33 9.92
CA PRO A 19 4.36 9.76 9.68
C PRO A 19 2.87 10.09 9.43
N LYS A 20 2.47 11.28 9.84
CA LYS A 20 1.12 11.80 9.57
C LYS A 20 0.91 11.96 8.06
N GLY A 21 -0.26 11.58 7.57
CA GLY A 21 -0.59 11.61 6.14
C GLY A 21 0.15 10.57 5.29
N ALA A 22 0.97 9.70 5.89
CA ALA A 22 1.70 8.70 5.13
C ALA A 22 0.74 7.69 4.49
N TYR A 23 0.93 7.41 3.21
CA TYR A 23 0.23 6.33 2.52
C TYR A 23 1.06 5.05 2.58
N CYS A 24 0.48 4.04 3.23
CA CYS A 24 1.04 2.69 3.32
C CYS A 24 0.03 1.68 2.75
N SER A 25 0.51 0.52 2.31
CA SER A 25 -0.34 -0.48 1.66
C SER A 25 -0.63 -1.67 2.57
N GLY A 26 -1.89 -2.10 2.59
CA GLY A 26 -2.39 -3.26 3.33
C GLY A 26 -3.16 -4.24 2.45
N GLN A 27 -3.62 -5.33 3.05
CA GLN A 27 -4.45 -6.34 2.38
C GLN A 27 -5.71 -6.63 3.17
N ALA A 28 -6.82 -6.85 2.46
CA ALA A 28 -8.10 -7.27 3.00
C ALA A 28 -8.58 -8.52 2.26
N LEU A 29 -9.01 -9.53 3.02
CA LEU A 29 -9.54 -10.79 2.51
C LEU A 29 -11.06 -10.79 2.64
N PHE A 30 -11.74 -10.94 1.52
CA PHE A 30 -13.19 -11.04 1.42
C PHE A 30 -13.62 -12.46 1.06
N ASP A 31 -14.83 -12.84 1.44
CA ASP A 31 -15.43 -14.10 1.02
C ASP A 31 -15.59 -14.15 -0.51
N SER A 32 -15.39 -15.33 -1.10
CA SER A 32 -15.48 -15.52 -2.55
C SER A 32 -16.89 -15.75 -3.05
N THR A 33 -17.80 -16.17 -2.17
CA THR A 33 -19.21 -16.43 -2.46
C THR A 33 -20.04 -15.17 -2.23
N ASP A 34 -19.76 -14.42 -1.15
CA ASP A 34 -20.30 -13.09 -0.89
C ASP A 34 -19.16 -12.05 -0.75
N PRO A 35 -18.80 -11.34 -1.83
CA PRO A 35 -17.72 -10.36 -1.83
C PRO A 35 -17.88 -9.16 -0.89
N THR A 36 -19.06 -8.98 -0.29
CA THR A 36 -19.31 -7.91 0.70
C THR A 36 -18.86 -8.30 2.11
N THR A 37 -18.68 -9.59 2.36
CA THR A 37 -18.26 -10.13 3.65
C THR A 37 -16.74 -10.04 3.79
N LEU A 38 -16.26 -9.15 4.67
CA LEU A 38 -14.86 -9.08 5.09
C LEU A 38 -14.55 -10.25 6.03
N ILE A 39 -13.59 -11.10 5.67
CA ILE A 39 -13.13 -12.22 6.48
C ILE A 39 -11.98 -11.78 7.39
N ASP A 40 -11.00 -11.09 6.82
CA ASP A 40 -9.79 -10.70 7.53
C ASP A 40 -9.17 -9.43 6.91
N ARG A 41 -8.39 -8.69 7.70
CA ARG A 41 -7.68 -7.49 7.26
C ARG A 41 -6.38 -7.39 8.03
N MET A 42 -5.29 -7.09 7.33
CA MET A 42 -4.01 -6.87 8.01
C MET A 42 -4.12 -5.73 9.03
N ASP A 43 -3.63 -5.99 10.24
CA ASP A 43 -3.49 -4.97 11.30
C ASP A 43 -2.40 -3.93 10.95
N ASN A 44 -1.42 -4.33 10.13
CA ASN A 44 -0.27 -3.50 9.74
C ASN A 44 -0.13 -3.41 8.22
N PHE A 45 0.82 -2.60 7.76
CA PHE A 45 1.18 -2.47 6.35
C PHE A 45 2.18 -3.55 5.90
N PHE A 46 2.19 -3.84 4.60
CA PHE A 46 3.24 -4.65 3.96
C PHE A 46 4.20 -3.81 3.09
N LEU A 47 3.81 -2.57 2.76
CA LEU A 47 4.63 -1.59 2.05
C LEU A 47 4.39 -0.22 2.69
N ARG A 48 5.47 0.51 2.94
CA ARG A 48 5.46 1.89 3.45
C ARG A 48 6.58 2.68 2.80
N PRO A 49 6.57 4.02 2.87
CA PRO A 49 7.72 4.83 2.48
C PRO A 49 8.93 4.48 3.35
N ASP A 50 10.00 4.00 2.72
CA ASP A 50 11.29 3.78 3.39
C ASP A 50 12.51 4.16 2.53
N GLN A 51 12.30 4.49 1.25
CA GLN A 51 13.32 5.03 0.36
C GLN A 51 13.22 6.55 0.19
N PRO A 52 14.33 7.26 -0.10
CA PRO A 52 14.31 8.71 -0.29
C PRO A 52 13.28 9.20 -1.32
N TYR A 53 13.07 8.44 -2.40
CA TYR A 53 12.11 8.79 -3.46
C TYR A 53 10.64 8.50 -3.12
N GLU A 54 10.38 7.82 -2.00
CA GLU A 54 9.03 7.56 -1.44
C GLU A 54 8.70 8.55 -0.32
N ILE A 55 9.74 9.08 0.35
CA ILE A 55 9.63 9.99 1.49
C ILE A 55 9.42 11.43 1.02
N ASP A 56 10.13 11.89 -0.02
CA ASP A 56 10.12 13.29 -0.47
C ASP A 56 9.67 13.43 -1.93
N GLY A 57 8.71 14.33 -2.17
CA GLY A 57 8.15 14.57 -3.50
C GLY A 57 7.04 15.62 -3.52
N GLN A 58 6.07 15.47 -4.43
CA GLN A 58 4.92 16.38 -4.50
C GLN A 58 4.02 16.24 -3.26
N VAL A 59 3.86 15.00 -2.81
CA VAL A 59 3.26 14.66 -1.52
C VAL A 59 4.24 13.76 -0.79
N ASN A 60 4.68 14.17 0.40
CA ASN A 60 5.67 13.40 1.16
C ASN A 60 5.06 12.11 1.72
N GLN A 61 5.91 11.10 1.95
CA GLN A 61 5.56 9.85 2.61
C GLN A 61 4.46 9.06 1.87
N VAL A 62 4.63 8.82 0.56
CA VAL A 62 3.65 8.07 -0.24
C VAL A 62 4.28 6.86 -0.89
N CYS A 63 3.74 5.68 -0.57
CA CYS A 63 3.76 4.50 -1.43
C CYS A 63 2.31 4.18 -1.82
N PHE A 64 1.96 4.33 -3.09
CA PHE A 64 0.60 4.15 -3.57
C PHE A 64 0.53 3.04 -4.62
N ILE A 65 0.13 1.83 -4.22
CA ILE A 65 0.07 0.67 -5.12
C ILE A 65 -1.11 0.79 -6.07
N GLU A 66 -0.91 0.46 -7.35
CA GLU A 66 -1.98 0.58 -8.35
C GLU A 66 -1.86 -0.41 -9.53
N GLY A 67 -0.69 -1.03 -9.74
CA GLY A 67 -0.51 -2.06 -10.77
C GLY A 67 0.07 -3.34 -10.20
N MET A 68 -0.55 -4.49 -10.47
CA MET A 68 0.01 -5.80 -10.09
C MET A 68 -0.10 -6.77 -11.27
N VAL A 69 1.02 -7.35 -11.68
CA VAL A 69 1.08 -8.22 -12.87
C VAL A 69 1.84 -9.52 -12.55
N PRO A 70 1.27 -10.70 -12.88
CA PRO A 70 2.02 -11.95 -12.88
C PRO A 70 2.85 -12.02 -14.17
N PHE A 71 4.18 -11.98 -14.05
CA PHE A 71 5.08 -12.01 -15.19
C PHE A 71 6.30 -12.90 -14.89
N ASN A 72 6.61 -13.82 -15.80
CA ASN A 72 7.75 -14.75 -15.69
C ASN A 72 7.85 -15.49 -14.34
N GLY A 73 6.71 -15.97 -13.82
CA GLY A 73 6.65 -16.72 -12.57
C GLY A 73 6.81 -15.87 -11.31
N LYS A 74 6.77 -14.53 -11.42
CA LYS A 74 6.85 -13.59 -10.29
C LYS A 74 5.71 -12.60 -10.33
N TRP A 75 5.43 -11.99 -9.19
CA TRP A 75 4.51 -10.86 -9.08
C TRP A 75 5.31 -9.56 -9.10
N PHE A 76 4.94 -8.67 -10.00
CA PHE A 76 5.46 -7.30 -10.09
C PHE A 76 4.40 -6.35 -9.56
N LEU A 77 4.73 -5.62 -8.50
CA LEU A 77 3.86 -4.61 -7.90
C LEU A 77 4.41 -3.22 -8.21
N TYR A 78 3.68 -2.47 -9.03
CA TYR A 78 3.97 -1.10 -9.42
C TYR A 78 3.21 -0.12 -8.54
N TYR A 79 3.91 0.92 -8.10
CA TYR A 79 3.38 1.89 -7.16
C TYR A 79 3.92 3.30 -7.42
N GLY A 80 3.10 4.31 -7.14
CA GLY A 80 3.53 5.70 -7.10
C GLY A 80 4.35 5.99 -5.85
N THR A 81 5.35 6.86 -5.98
CA THR A 81 6.27 7.24 -4.89
C THR A 81 6.28 8.75 -4.69
N ALA A 82 5.92 9.20 -3.49
CA ALA A 82 5.83 10.62 -3.13
C ALA A 82 5.11 11.52 -4.18
N ASP A 83 4.06 10.98 -4.82
CA ASP A 83 3.35 11.59 -5.97
C ASP A 83 4.28 12.15 -7.07
N SER A 84 5.42 11.48 -7.33
CA SER A 84 6.45 12.02 -8.22
C SER A 84 7.15 11.02 -9.13
N LYS A 85 7.21 9.72 -8.76
CA LYS A 85 7.85 8.66 -9.56
C LYS A 85 7.06 7.36 -9.48
N ILE A 86 7.49 6.38 -10.27
CA ILE A 86 6.96 5.01 -10.25
C ILE A 86 8.06 4.08 -9.75
N GLY A 87 7.75 3.28 -8.73
CA GLY A 87 8.57 2.19 -8.22
C GLY A 87 8.04 0.82 -8.64
N VAL A 88 8.87 -0.21 -8.49
CA VAL A 88 8.47 -1.61 -8.64
C VAL A 88 9.07 -2.46 -7.53
N ALA A 89 8.23 -3.28 -6.90
CA ALA A 89 8.65 -4.30 -5.93
C ALA A 89 8.42 -5.69 -6.52
N VAL A 90 9.37 -6.59 -6.31
CA VAL A 90 9.33 -7.97 -6.80
C VAL A 90 9.79 -8.89 -5.67
N LYS A 91 9.13 -10.05 -5.53
CA LYS A 91 9.57 -11.13 -4.65
C LYS A 91 9.99 -12.35 -5.46
#